data_AF-W6Z397-F1
#
_entry.id   AF-W6Z397-F1
#
_cell.length_a   1.000
_cell.length_b   1.000
_cell.length_c   1.000
_cell.angle_alpha   90.00
_cell.angle_beta   90.00
_cell.angle_gamma   90.00
#
_symmetry.space_group_name_H-M   'P 1'
#
loop_
_entity.id
_entity.type
_entity.pdbx_description
1 polymer ?
#
loop_
_entity_poly.entity_id
_entity_poly.type
_entity_poly.pdbx_seq_one_letter_code
_entity_poly.pdbx_strand_id
1 'polypeptide(L)'
;MDVSQEETFLNCEETRKECEFFIKFCKTENMGPGLMPRFWQSALMLSRSLTDRFLGAEMQSSKPAWWTDELVQRHLKTIHRVRNCERELRYLAHDKEIFPLPREDVCATESRELLEAVLVGVNHDMVAARVLYLLKESSEGRSTFPSDGGLRYGGRDFWANLTGGDEVLLPEQYRFLRWDHRMEPLSQEWQAAVGLVGWLTQQERNLARTIRGSCVEASVIDTDDRVELSQTSIAYEMIGPNCKDCPVCQEGLAKAAAEDGEVPIKTPCGHVVGKDCLQAWVKPWDGDEKPGNPTCPMCRAQLPLLGSLPLIKQLELLPREVQQIAREWVAYARSDEALDREVDTFLLEAREEEIYGCYGVELGDMLARLETRRLTFIQYQKALEEVLAGMRTG
;
A
#
# COMPACT_ATOMS: atom_id res chain seq x y z
N MET A 1 21.61 -5.88 -31.75
CA MET A 1 21.65 -5.36 -30.37
C MET A 1 22.61 -4.19 -30.39
N ASP A 2 22.29 -3.09 -29.71
CA ASP A 2 23.26 -2.01 -29.52
C ASP A 2 24.46 -2.57 -28.75
N VAL A 3 25.69 -2.21 -29.13
CA VAL A 3 26.94 -2.76 -28.54
C VAL A 3 26.98 -2.50 -27.04
N SER A 4 26.45 -1.35 -26.59
CA SER A 4 26.35 -1.01 -25.17
C SER A 4 25.35 -1.90 -24.41
N GLN A 5 24.24 -2.29 -25.03
CA GLN A 5 23.26 -3.19 -24.42
C GLN A 5 23.75 -4.63 -24.33
N GLU A 6 24.57 -5.05 -25.30
CA GLU A 6 25.22 -6.37 -25.30
C GLU A 6 26.26 -6.48 -24.19
N GLU A 7 27.10 -5.47 -24.02
CA GLU A 7 28.08 -5.41 -22.94
C GLU A 7 27.40 -5.43 -21.56
N THR A 8 26.33 -4.65 -21.39
CA THR A 8 25.53 -4.64 -20.15
C THR A 8 24.96 -6.02 -19.83
N PHE A 9 24.41 -6.70 -20.84
CA PHE A 9 23.89 -8.06 -20.69
C PHE A 9 24.97 -9.06 -20.26
N LEU A 10 26.11 -9.06 -20.95
CA LEU A 10 27.23 -9.96 -20.65
C LEU A 10 27.75 -9.73 -19.22
N ASN A 11 27.87 -8.47 -18.81
CA ASN A 11 28.27 -8.08 -17.46
C ASN A 11 27.28 -8.58 -16.39
N CYS A 12 25.96 -8.50 -16.64
CA CYS A 12 24.95 -9.04 -15.72
C CYS A 12 25.04 -10.57 -15.61
N GLU A 13 25.18 -11.26 -16.75
CA GLU A 13 25.27 -12.72 -16.78
C GLU A 13 26.56 -13.25 -16.15
N GLU A 14 27.68 -12.54 -16.30
CA GLU A 14 28.94 -12.87 -15.64
C GLU A 14 28.81 -12.74 -14.13
N THR A 15 28.35 -11.59 -13.63
CA THR A 15 28.13 -11.38 -12.19
C THR A 15 27.12 -12.40 -11.61
N ARG A 16 26.07 -12.76 -12.36
CA ARG A 16 25.13 -13.82 -11.97
C ARG A 16 25.82 -15.17 -11.81
N LYS A 17 26.67 -15.57 -12.76
CA LYS A 17 27.44 -16.82 -12.71
C LYS A 17 28.44 -16.82 -11.55
N GLU A 18 29.09 -15.69 -11.27
CA GLU A 18 29.95 -15.53 -10.10
C GLU A 18 29.18 -15.74 -8.79
N CYS A 19 27.98 -15.18 -8.66
CA CYS A 19 27.10 -15.41 -7.52
C CYS A 19 26.73 -16.90 -7.38
N GLU A 20 26.34 -17.57 -8.47
CA GLU A 20 26.02 -18.99 -8.45
C GLU A 20 27.22 -19.86 -8.07
N PHE A 21 28.40 -19.53 -8.58
CA PHE A 21 29.65 -20.20 -8.22
C PHE A 21 29.97 -20.01 -6.74
N PHE A 22 29.87 -18.77 -6.24
CA PHE A 22 30.07 -18.44 -4.84
C PHE A 22 29.12 -19.24 -3.94
N ILE A 23 27.81 -19.22 -4.20
CA ILE A 23 26.81 -19.97 -3.42
C ILE A 23 27.14 -21.46 -3.41
N LYS A 24 27.52 -22.03 -4.55
CA LYS A 24 27.87 -23.47 -4.66
C LYS A 24 29.11 -23.84 -3.84
N PHE A 25 30.09 -22.93 -3.77
CA PHE A 25 31.34 -23.14 -3.05
C PHE A 25 31.22 -22.81 -1.55
N CYS A 26 30.31 -21.91 -1.19
CA CYS A 26 30.06 -21.47 0.17
C CYS A 26 29.34 -22.56 0.98
N LYS A 27 30.10 -23.49 1.56
CA LYS A 27 29.60 -24.50 2.50
C LYS A 27 30.01 -24.13 3.91
N THR A 28 29.07 -23.59 4.68
CA THR A 28 29.27 -23.11 6.06
C THR A 28 29.82 -24.20 6.99
N GLU A 29 29.42 -25.46 6.79
CA GLU A 29 29.90 -26.64 7.55
C GLU A 29 31.43 -26.82 7.55
N ASN A 30 32.13 -26.27 6.54
CA ASN A 30 33.58 -26.43 6.38
C ASN A 30 34.37 -25.14 6.69
N MET A 31 33.70 -24.08 7.13
CA MET A 31 34.34 -22.79 7.38
C MET A 31 34.68 -22.62 8.87
N GLY A 32 35.95 -22.33 9.16
CA GLY A 32 36.34 -21.90 10.50
C GLY A 32 35.79 -20.50 10.83
N PRO A 33 35.59 -20.16 12.12
CA PRO A 33 35.03 -18.88 12.54
C PRO A 33 35.77 -17.65 11.96
N GLY A 34 37.09 -17.74 11.81
CA GLY A 34 37.91 -16.65 11.25
C GLY A 34 37.72 -16.38 9.75
N LEU A 35 37.07 -17.29 9.01
CA LEU A 35 36.77 -17.11 7.59
C LEU A 35 35.38 -16.51 7.35
N MET A 36 34.44 -16.68 8.29
CA MET A 36 33.05 -16.23 8.13
C MET A 36 32.92 -14.75 7.77
N PRO A 37 33.62 -13.80 8.45
CA PRO A 37 33.51 -12.38 8.08
C PRO A 37 33.96 -12.09 6.65
N ARG A 38 34.96 -12.82 6.12
CA ARG A 38 35.45 -12.62 4.74
C ARG A 38 34.43 -13.11 3.73
N PHE A 39 33.89 -14.30 3.94
CA PHE A 39 32.85 -14.86 3.05
C PHE A 39 31.58 -14.01 3.08
N TRP A 40 31.18 -13.55 4.27
CA TRP A 40 30.05 -12.62 4.42
C TRP A 40 30.27 -11.36 3.56
N GLN A 41 31.41 -10.68 3.71
CA GLN A 41 31.73 -9.48 2.91
C GLN A 41 31.74 -9.77 1.40
N SER A 42 32.26 -10.93 0.97
CA SER A 42 32.19 -11.35 -0.43
C SER A 42 30.75 -11.55 -0.92
N ALA A 43 29.89 -12.19 -0.12
CA ALA A 43 28.48 -12.39 -0.46
C ALA A 43 27.74 -11.04 -0.59
N LEU A 44 27.99 -10.12 0.35
CA LEU A 44 27.43 -8.77 0.32
C LEU A 44 27.84 -8.01 -0.94
N MET A 45 29.14 -8.01 -1.28
CA MET A 45 29.66 -7.34 -2.48
C MET A 45 29.08 -7.94 -3.77
N LEU A 46 29.01 -9.27 -3.87
CA LEU A 46 28.42 -9.96 -5.02
C LEU A 46 26.93 -9.64 -5.17
N SER A 47 26.20 -9.67 -4.06
CA SER A 47 24.77 -9.32 -4.03
C SER A 47 24.53 -7.89 -4.49
N ARG A 48 25.30 -6.92 -3.97
CA ARG A 48 25.20 -5.50 -4.35
C ARG A 48 25.52 -5.33 -5.84
N SER A 49 26.65 -5.86 -6.29
CA SER A 49 27.06 -5.79 -7.69
C SER A 49 26.01 -6.34 -8.65
N LEU A 50 25.42 -7.51 -8.35
CA LEU A 50 24.37 -8.09 -9.19
C LEU A 50 23.09 -7.25 -9.16
N THR A 51 22.70 -6.75 -7.98
CA THR A 51 21.51 -5.92 -7.82
C THR A 51 21.66 -4.60 -8.57
N ASP A 52 22.77 -3.90 -8.41
CA ASP A 52 22.99 -2.59 -9.02
C ASP A 52 23.05 -2.69 -10.55
N ARG A 53 23.74 -3.71 -11.08
CA ARG A 53 23.84 -3.93 -12.53
C ARG A 53 22.51 -4.35 -13.14
N PHE A 54 21.83 -5.30 -12.52
CA PHE A 54 20.61 -5.85 -13.07
C PHE A 54 19.44 -4.88 -12.88
N LEU A 55 19.31 -4.30 -11.68
CA LEU A 55 18.14 -3.54 -11.25
C LEU A 55 18.37 -2.03 -11.23
N GLY A 56 19.48 -1.54 -11.76
CA GLY A 56 19.74 -0.11 -11.93
C GLY A 56 18.62 0.59 -12.72
N ALA A 57 18.38 1.86 -12.41
CA ALA A 57 17.28 2.65 -12.99
C ALA A 57 17.31 2.70 -14.53
N GLU A 58 18.50 2.71 -15.12
CA GLU A 58 18.70 2.67 -16.57
C GLU A 58 18.20 1.35 -17.18
N MET A 59 18.41 0.22 -16.50
CA MET A 59 17.92 -1.08 -16.97
C MET A 59 16.41 -1.21 -16.89
N GLN A 60 15.82 -0.77 -15.78
CA GLN A 60 14.37 -0.83 -15.60
C GLN A 60 13.61 0.07 -16.59
N SER A 61 14.20 1.22 -16.95
CA SER A 61 13.59 2.18 -17.88
C SER A 61 13.75 1.78 -19.34
N SER A 62 14.91 1.23 -19.72
CA SER A 62 15.22 0.89 -21.11
C SER A 62 14.60 -0.42 -21.60
N LYS A 63 14.28 -1.38 -20.70
CA LYS A 63 13.66 -2.69 -21.01
C LYS A 63 14.18 -3.29 -22.32
N PRO A 64 15.48 -3.61 -22.41
CA PRO A 64 16.11 -4.01 -23.66
C PRO A 64 15.51 -5.32 -24.19
N ALA A 65 15.69 -5.59 -25.49
CA ALA A 65 15.05 -6.74 -26.15
C ALA A 65 15.35 -8.12 -25.53
N TRP A 66 16.47 -8.25 -24.79
CA TRP A 66 16.85 -9.48 -24.09
C TRP A 66 16.21 -9.62 -22.69
N TRP A 67 15.52 -8.59 -22.19
CA TRP A 67 14.85 -8.54 -20.90
C TRP A 67 13.53 -9.34 -20.95
N THR A 68 13.64 -10.65 -21.12
CA THR A 68 12.49 -11.56 -21.10
C THR A 68 12.12 -11.94 -19.67
N ASP A 69 10.86 -12.31 -19.43
CA ASP A 69 10.40 -12.74 -18.11
C ASP A 69 11.24 -13.87 -17.52
N GLU A 70 11.60 -14.87 -18.33
CA GLU A 70 12.46 -15.97 -17.91
C GLU A 70 13.82 -15.48 -17.40
N LEU A 71 14.43 -14.53 -18.12
CA LEU A 71 15.73 -13.99 -17.76
C LEU A 71 15.66 -13.14 -16.49
N VAL A 72 14.62 -12.32 -16.36
CA VAL A 72 14.35 -11.52 -15.16
C VAL A 72 14.19 -12.43 -13.96
N GLN A 73 13.34 -13.44 -14.07
CA GLN A 73 13.11 -14.44 -13.04
C GLN A 73 14.41 -15.15 -12.64
N ARG A 74 15.25 -15.51 -13.60
CA ARG A 74 16.55 -16.15 -13.32
C ARG A 74 17.49 -15.25 -12.52
N HIS A 75 17.60 -13.98 -12.87
CA HIS A 75 18.44 -13.03 -12.14
C HIS A 75 17.90 -12.75 -10.75
N LEU A 76 16.60 -12.46 -10.61
CA LEU A 76 15.96 -12.22 -9.32
C LEU A 76 16.09 -13.43 -8.38
N LYS A 77 15.94 -14.67 -8.88
CA LYS A 77 16.20 -15.89 -8.11
C LYS A 77 17.66 -15.98 -7.64
N THR A 78 18.61 -15.56 -8.47
CA THR A 78 20.04 -15.56 -8.10
C THR A 78 20.31 -14.51 -7.02
N ILE A 79 19.77 -13.30 -7.16
CA ILE A 79 19.85 -12.22 -6.17
C ILE A 79 19.29 -12.69 -4.83
N HIS A 80 18.10 -13.29 -4.84
CA HIS A 80 17.48 -13.81 -3.61
C HIS A 80 18.36 -14.88 -2.94
N ARG A 81 18.91 -15.83 -3.71
CA ARG A 81 19.78 -16.89 -3.17
C ARG A 81 21.09 -16.35 -2.60
N VAL A 82 21.75 -15.40 -3.26
CA VAL A 82 23.01 -14.83 -2.73
C VAL A 82 22.74 -13.99 -1.48
N ARG A 83 21.58 -13.33 -1.38
CA ARG A 83 21.17 -12.59 -0.18
C ARG A 83 20.82 -13.49 0.99
N ASN A 84 20.18 -14.64 0.77
CA ASN A 84 20.01 -15.66 1.81
C ASN A 84 21.37 -16.16 2.31
N CYS A 85 22.31 -16.43 1.40
CA CYS A 85 23.66 -16.85 1.77
C CYS A 85 24.42 -15.76 2.55
N GLU A 86 24.32 -14.50 2.12
CA GLU A 86 24.85 -13.33 2.84
C GLU A 86 24.30 -13.28 4.26
N ARG A 87 22.97 -13.39 4.42
CA ARG A 87 22.30 -13.35 5.71
C ARG A 87 22.79 -14.46 6.64
N GLU A 88 22.86 -15.70 6.17
CA GLU A 88 23.37 -16.82 6.96
C GLU A 88 24.81 -16.57 7.44
N LEU A 89 25.70 -16.17 6.52
CA LEU A 89 27.09 -15.86 6.84
C LEU A 89 27.22 -14.71 7.82
N ARG A 90 26.38 -13.67 7.67
CA ARG A 90 26.34 -12.51 8.53
C ARG A 90 25.98 -12.88 9.97
N TYR A 91 24.97 -13.71 10.17
CA TYR A 91 24.55 -14.17 11.50
C TYR A 91 25.59 -15.08 12.13
N LEU A 92 26.15 -16.01 11.37
CA LEU A 92 27.25 -16.88 11.81
C LEU A 92 28.49 -16.08 12.21
N ALA A 93 28.84 -15.03 11.45
CA ALA A 93 29.99 -14.18 11.75
C ALA A 93 29.83 -13.37 13.05
N HIS A 94 28.59 -13.13 13.50
CA HIS A 94 28.28 -12.38 14.72
C HIS A 94 27.82 -13.27 15.88
N ASP A 95 27.85 -14.59 15.73
CA ASP A 95 27.37 -15.55 16.74
C ASP A 95 25.92 -15.26 17.18
N LYS A 96 25.05 -14.96 16.21
CA LYS A 96 23.63 -14.65 16.45
C LYS A 96 22.73 -15.72 15.86
N GLU A 97 21.63 -16.00 16.56
CA GLU A 97 20.60 -16.92 16.09
C GLU A 97 19.84 -16.34 14.91
N ILE A 98 19.76 -17.12 13.83
CA ILE A 98 18.99 -16.76 12.64
C ILE A 98 17.53 -17.18 12.84
N PHE A 99 16.60 -16.26 12.60
CA PHE A 99 15.16 -16.54 12.65
C PHE A 99 14.58 -16.71 11.23
N PRO A 100 13.46 -17.41 11.06
CA PRO A 100 12.78 -17.48 9.77
C PRO A 100 12.19 -16.11 9.42
N LEU A 101 12.38 -15.66 8.19
CA LEU A 101 11.64 -14.52 7.65
C LEU A 101 10.26 -15.00 7.18
N PRO A 102 9.21 -14.17 7.32
CA PRO A 102 7.91 -14.43 6.69
C PRO A 102 8.08 -14.84 5.24
N ARG A 103 7.24 -15.78 4.79
CA ARG A 103 7.21 -16.13 3.38
C ARG A 103 6.72 -14.90 2.61
N GLU A 104 7.66 -14.17 2.02
CA GLU A 104 7.38 -13.59 0.72
C GLU A 104 6.88 -14.77 -0.12
N ASP A 105 5.67 -14.70 -0.67
CA ASP A 105 5.19 -15.68 -1.64
C ASP A 105 6.07 -15.54 -2.90
N VAL A 106 7.34 -15.94 -2.82
CA VAL A 106 8.35 -15.97 -3.89
C VAL A 106 8.06 -17.13 -4.87
N CYS A 107 6.94 -17.81 -4.68
CA CYS A 107 6.24 -18.50 -5.75
C CYS A 107 5.40 -17.53 -6.62
N ALA A 108 5.67 -16.23 -6.54
CA ALA A 108 5.33 -15.24 -7.54
C ALA A 108 5.66 -15.79 -8.94
N THR A 109 4.65 -16.36 -9.59
CA THR A 109 4.75 -16.90 -10.95
C THR A 109 4.99 -15.78 -11.96
N GLU A 110 4.87 -14.52 -11.54
CA GLU A 110 4.99 -13.33 -12.37
C GLU A 110 6.24 -12.51 -12.02
N SER A 111 6.96 -12.05 -13.05
CA SER A 111 8.14 -11.17 -12.95
C SER A 111 7.90 -9.91 -12.13
N ARG A 112 6.66 -9.42 -12.13
CA ARG A 112 6.26 -8.22 -11.42
C ARG A 112 6.32 -8.41 -9.91
N GLU A 113 5.63 -9.40 -9.37
CA GLU A 113 5.58 -9.66 -7.92
C GLU A 113 6.97 -9.90 -7.31
N LEU A 114 7.87 -10.57 -8.05
CA LEU A 114 9.24 -10.77 -7.61
C LEU A 114 10.07 -9.48 -7.67
N LEU A 115 9.84 -8.62 -8.67
CA LEU A 115 10.38 -7.27 -8.70
C LEU A 115 9.82 -6.43 -7.54
N GLU A 116 8.55 -6.62 -7.18
CA GLU A 116 7.92 -5.91 -6.07
C GLU A 116 8.48 -6.33 -4.71
N ALA A 117 8.65 -7.63 -4.49
CA ALA A 117 9.29 -8.18 -3.30
C ALA A 117 10.77 -7.74 -3.18
N VAL A 118 11.49 -7.67 -4.30
CA VAL A 118 12.92 -7.32 -4.29
C VAL A 118 13.12 -5.80 -4.22
N LEU A 119 12.21 -4.96 -4.73
CA LEU A 119 12.49 -3.54 -5.01
C LEU A 119 11.36 -2.51 -4.78
N VAL A 120 10.08 -2.87 -4.68
CA VAL A 120 9.04 -1.85 -4.95
C VAL A 120 8.84 -0.83 -3.85
N GLY A 121 8.92 0.44 -4.28
CA GLY A 121 8.78 1.66 -3.48
C GLY A 121 7.42 1.90 -2.84
N VAL A 122 6.32 1.26 -3.27
CA VAL A 122 4.99 1.58 -2.71
C VAL A 122 4.90 1.24 -1.21
N ASN A 123 5.43 0.09 -0.80
CA ASN A 123 5.48 -0.27 0.62
C ASN A 123 6.47 0.63 1.39
N HIS A 124 7.56 1.05 0.75
CA HIS A 124 8.50 2.02 1.30
C HIS A 124 7.83 3.37 1.57
N ASP A 125 7.06 3.87 0.62
CA ASP A 125 6.32 5.13 0.75
C ASP A 125 5.28 5.03 1.86
N MET A 126 4.62 3.87 2.02
CA MET A 126 3.68 3.66 3.13
C MET A 126 4.35 3.62 4.49
N VAL A 127 5.53 2.99 4.60
CA VAL A 127 6.29 2.99 5.85
C VAL A 127 6.81 4.39 6.16
N ALA A 128 7.33 5.11 5.17
CA ALA A 128 7.74 6.50 5.30
C ALA A 128 6.57 7.41 5.74
N ALA A 129 5.39 7.24 5.12
CA ALA A 129 4.16 7.94 5.49
C ALA A 129 3.75 7.63 6.94
N ARG A 130 3.87 6.37 7.37
CA ARG A 130 3.63 5.95 8.77
C ARG A 130 4.59 6.64 9.72
N VAL A 131 5.88 6.70 9.41
CA VAL A 131 6.87 7.40 10.25
C VAL A 131 6.56 8.89 10.34
N LEU A 132 6.25 9.56 9.23
CA LEU A 132 5.88 10.98 9.24
C LEU A 132 4.63 11.25 10.08
N TYR A 133 3.62 10.40 9.94
CA TYR A 133 2.41 10.45 10.76
C TYR A 133 2.75 10.32 12.25
N LEU A 134 3.54 9.30 12.62
CA LEU A 134 3.97 9.08 14.00
C LEU A 134 4.71 10.28 14.60
N LEU A 135 5.65 10.85 13.84
CA LEU A 135 6.42 12.02 14.27
C LEU A 135 5.52 13.23 14.47
N LYS A 136 4.57 13.46 13.57
CA LYS A 136 3.61 14.56 13.66
C LYS A 136 2.72 14.41 14.89
N GLU A 137 2.07 13.27 15.07
CA GLU A 137 1.18 13.03 16.22
C GLU A 137 1.95 13.16 17.55
N SER A 138 3.17 12.62 17.62
CA SER A 138 4.04 12.75 18.79
C SER A 138 4.37 14.21 19.11
N SER A 139 4.73 15.00 18.10
CA SER A 139 5.05 16.43 18.27
C SER A 139 3.86 17.27 18.75
N GLU A 140 2.64 16.84 18.44
CA GLU A 140 1.40 17.52 18.81
C GLU A 140 0.78 16.93 20.10
N GLY A 141 1.41 15.93 20.72
CA GLY A 141 0.89 15.24 21.90
C GLY A 141 -0.42 14.48 21.63
N ARG A 142 -0.69 14.13 20.38
CA ARG A 142 -1.90 13.41 19.97
C ARG A 142 -1.67 11.89 20.02
N SER A 143 -2.75 11.16 20.29
CA SER A 143 -2.75 9.69 20.22
C SER A 143 -2.79 9.25 18.76
N THR A 144 -1.91 8.33 18.39
CA THR A 144 -1.92 7.66 17.08
C THR A 144 -3.04 6.62 16.95
N PHE A 145 -3.76 6.32 18.03
CA PHE A 145 -4.88 5.39 18.05
C PHE A 145 -6.19 6.17 18.18
N PRO A 146 -7.11 6.03 17.20
CA PRO A 146 -8.37 6.77 17.18
C PRO A 146 -9.32 6.30 18.29
N SER A 147 -9.88 7.27 19.03
CA SER A 147 -10.85 7.02 20.11
C SER A 147 -12.30 6.93 19.62
N ASP A 148 -12.57 7.41 18.41
CA ASP A 148 -13.89 7.45 17.77
C ASP A 148 -14.27 6.13 17.07
N GLY A 149 -13.37 5.16 17.09
CA GLY A 149 -13.55 3.87 16.43
C GLY A 149 -13.19 3.85 14.95
N GLY A 150 -12.58 4.90 14.42
CA GLY A 150 -12.04 4.94 13.07
C GLY A 150 -10.86 3.99 12.86
N LEU A 151 -10.41 3.89 11.60
CA LEU A 151 -9.15 3.26 11.25
C LEU A 151 -8.00 4.24 11.47
N ARG A 152 -6.88 3.73 11.96
CA ARG A 152 -5.68 4.51 12.28
C ARG A 152 -5.19 5.37 11.11
N TYR A 153 -5.16 4.80 9.91
CA TYR A 153 -4.64 5.44 8.71
C TYR A 153 -5.74 5.92 7.75
N GLY A 154 -7.01 5.86 8.15
CA GLY A 154 -8.15 6.25 7.31
C GLY A 154 -8.41 7.75 7.27
N GLY A 155 -7.77 8.51 8.17
CA GLY A 155 -7.93 9.96 8.27
C GLY A 155 -7.15 10.75 7.22
N ARG A 156 -7.58 12.00 6.97
CA ARG A 156 -6.87 12.96 6.11
C ARG A 156 -5.49 13.35 6.63
N ASP A 157 -5.25 13.16 7.92
CA ASP A 157 -3.97 13.45 8.54
C ASP A 157 -2.88 12.45 8.13
N PHE A 158 -3.26 11.33 7.50
CA PHE A 158 -2.32 10.34 6.96
C PHE A 158 -2.01 10.64 5.48
N TRP A 159 -0.76 11.00 5.18
CA TRP A 159 -0.31 11.42 3.84
C TRP A 159 0.46 10.28 3.15
N ALA A 160 -0.18 9.56 2.22
CA ALA A 160 0.46 8.45 1.50
C ALA A 160 1.29 8.89 0.28
N ASN A 161 0.97 10.04 -0.31
CA ASN A 161 1.61 10.48 -1.55
C ASN A 161 2.83 11.34 -1.24
N LEU A 162 3.99 10.69 -1.07
CA LEU A 162 5.28 11.35 -0.86
C LEU A 162 6.01 11.73 -2.17
N THR A 163 5.33 11.54 -3.30
CA THR A 163 5.87 11.69 -4.67
C THR A 163 5.45 12.98 -5.38
N GLY A 164 4.57 13.80 -4.79
CA GLY A 164 4.18 15.10 -5.32
C GLY A 164 5.20 16.19 -4.97
N GLY A 165 5.51 17.11 -5.89
CA GLY A 165 6.62 18.08 -5.83
C GLY A 165 6.64 19.10 -4.68
N ASP A 166 5.75 18.98 -3.70
CA ASP A 166 5.93 19.59 -2.39
C ASP A 166 6.65 18.56 -1.51
N GLU A 167 7.99 18.60 -1.50
CA GLU A 167 8.83 17.65 -0.77
C GLU A 167 8.45 17.60 0.71
N VAL A 168 7.61 16.63 1.10
CA VAL A 168 7.53 16.21 2.49
C VAL A 168 8.85 15.53 2.81
N LEU A 169 9.78 16.33 3.32
CA LEU A 169 11.12 15.88 3.66
C LEU A 169 11.06 15.01 4.90
N LEU A 170 11.32 13.71 4.73
CA LEU A 170 11.66 12.84 5.85
C LEU A 170 12.88 13.44 6.58
N PRO A 171 12.88 13.42 7.93
CA PRO A 171 14.10 13.70 8.67
C PRO A 171 15.25 12.83 8.17
N GLU A 172 16.48 13.37 8.20
CA GLU A 172 17.68 12.72 7.64
C GLU A 172 17.77 11.24 8.01
N GLN A 173 17.59 10.93 9.30
CA GLN A 173 17.71 9.58 9.85
C GLN A 173 16.70 8.56 9.29
N TYR A 174 15.65 9.00 8.60
CA TYR A 174 14.61 8.14 8.02
C TYR A 174 14.64 8.13 6.48
N ARG A 175 15.56 8.87 5.83
CA ARG A 175 15.62 8.94 4.37
C ARG A 175 15.84 7.58 3.72
N PHE A 176 16.57 6.68 4.38
CA PHE A 176 16.80 5.31 3.92
C PHE A 176 15.51 4.49 3.71
N LEU A 177 14.40 4.86 4.36
CA LEU A 177 13.11 4.20 4.19
C LEU A 177 12.56 4.41 2.78
N ARG A 178 12.91 5.51 2.12
CA ARG A 178 12.52 5.78 0.74
C ARG A 178 13.43 5.07 -0.25
N TRP A 179 12.83 4.52 -1.30
CA TRP A 179 13.56 3.80 -2.34
C TRP A 179 14.49 4.71 -3.14
N ASP A 180 14.03 5.91 -3.48
CA ASP A 180 14.76 6.88 -4.31
C ASP A 180 15.97 7.51 -3.59
N HIS A 181 16.03 7.42 -2.27
CA HIS A 181 17.13 7.97 -1.46
C HIS A 181 18.19 6.94 -1.08
N ARG A 182 18.00 5.65 -1.41
CA ARG A 182 18.99 4.62 -1.09
C ARG A 182 19.78 4.18 -2.32
N MET A 183 21.09 4.13 -2.15
CA MET A 183 22.02 3.61 -3.16
C MET A 183 22.07 2.09 -3.18
N GLU A 184 21.59 1.43 -2.13
CA GLU A 184 21.74 -0.01 -1.91
C GLU A 184 20.42 -0.65 -1.44
N PRO A 185 20.18 -1.95 -1.74
CA PRO A 185 19.03 -2.68 -1.18
C PRO A 185 19.13 -2.81 0.34
N LEU A 186 17.99 -2.76 1.04
CA LEU A 186 17.94 -3.06 2.48
C LEU A 186 18.38 -4.51 2.77
N SER A 187 18.70 -4.83 4.02
CA SER A 187 18.84 -6.23 4.45
C SER A 187 17.50 -6.98 4.29
N GLN A 188 17.54 -8.31 4.29
CA GLN A 188 16.32 -9.12 4.13
C GLN A 188 15.35 -8.93 5.31
N GLU A 189 15.87 -8.69 6.52
CA GLU A 189 15.04 -8.35 7.69
C GLU A 189 14.26 -7.06 7.47
N TRP A 190 14.96 -6.00 7.02
CA TRP A 190 14.32 -4.73 6.74
C TRP A 190 13.38 -4.78 5.55
N GLN A 191 13.67 -5.58 4.53
CA GLN A 191 12.73 -5.80 3.43
C GLN A 191 11.47 -6.51 3.90
N ALA A 192 11.58 -7.54 4.73
CA ALA A 192 10.43 -8.20 5.32
C ALA A 192 9.61 -7.22 6.19
N ALA A 193 10.28 -6.41 7.01
CA ALA A 193 9.64 -5.40 7.84
C ALA A 193 8.91 -4.35 6.98
N VAL A 194 9.59 -3.75 6.00
CA VAL A 194 8.98 -2.73 5.14
C VAL A 194 7.86 -3.31 4.28
N GLY A 195 8.06 -4.51 3.73
CA GLY A 195 7.05 -5.19 2.92
C GLY A 195 5.77 -5.44 3.71
N LEU A 196 5.87 -6.04 4.90
CA LEU A 196 4.70 -6.34 5.73
C LEU A 196 4.05 -5.10 6.32
N VAL A 197 4.85 -4.21 6.91
CA VAL A 197 4.32 -2.99 7.53
C VAL A 197 3.70 -2.07 6.48
N GLY A 198 4.37 -1.89 5.35
CA GLY A 198 3.87 -1.09 4.24
C GLY A 198 2.57 -1.65 3.68
N TRP A 199 2.51 -2.97 3.44
CA TRP A 199 1.30 -3.63 2.95
C TRP A 199 0.14 -3.50 3.94
N LEU A 200 0.36 -3.80 5.22
CA LEU A 200 -0.70 -3.71 6.24
C LEU A 200 -1.19 -2.27 6.41
N THR A 201 -0.28 -1.30 6.44
CA THR A 201 -0.61 0.13 6.51
C THR A 201 -1.46 0.54 5.29
N GLN A 202 -1.10 0.08 4.09
CA GLN A 202 -1.87 0.33 2.87
C GLN A 202 -3.27 -0.28 2.94
N GLN A 203 -3.38 -1.54 3.39
CA GLN A 203 -4.66 -2.22 3.51
C GLN A 203 -5.56 -1.52 4.52
N GLU A 204 -5.04 -1.12 5.68
CA GLU A 204 -5.81 -0.39 6.69
C GLU A 204 -6.25 0.99 6.20
N ARG A 205 -5.36 1.74 5.55
CA ARG A 205 -5.70 3.04 4.93
C ARG A 205 -6.86 2.89 3.95
N ASN A 206 -6.83 1.83 3.14
CA ASN A 206 -7.77 1.66 2.04
C ASN A 206 -8.95 0.73 2.37
N LEU A 207 -9.03 0.16 3.58
CA LEU A 207 -9.96 -0.93 3.89
C LEU A 207 -11.41 -0.65 3.47
N ALA A 208 -11.94 0.51 3.85
CA ALA A 208 -13.30 0.92 3.47
C ALA A 208 -13.46 1.08 1.95
N ARG A 209 -12.44 1.63 1.28
CA ARG A 209 -12.41 1.79 -0.17
C ARG A 209 -12.32 0.43 -0.86
N THR A 210 -11.50 -0.49 -0.36
CA THR A 210 -11.35 -1.85 -0.89
C THR A 210 -12.68 -2.59 -0.83
N ILE A 211 -13.31 -2.64 0.35
CA ILE A 211 -14.60 -3.33 0.53
C ILE A 211 -15.66 -2.76 -0.41
N ARG A 212 -15.79 -1.43 -0.45
CA ARG A 212 -16.75 -0.76 -1.34
C ARG A 212 -16.41 -1.01 -2.81
N GLY A 213 -15.14 -0.90 -3.18
CA GLY A 213 -14.65 -1.15 -4.53
C GLY A 213 -15.02 -2.54 -5.02
N SER A 214 -14.82 -3.57 -4.19
CA SER A 214 -15.26 -4.93 -4.50
C SER A 214 -16.78 -5.05 -4.68
N CYS A 215 -17.59 -4.34 -3.89
CA CYS A 215 -19.05 -4.30 -4.07
C CYS A 215 -19.44 -3.65 -5.41
N VAL A 216 -18.75 -2.57 -5.79
CA VAL A 216 -18.94 -1.86 -7.07
C VAL A 216 -18.54 -2.74 -8.25
N GLU A 217 -17.36 -3.37 -8.20
CA GLU A 217 -16.88 -4.32 -9.20
C GLU A 217 -17.82 -5.53 -9.34
N ALA A 218 -18.54 -5.85 -8.26
CA ALA A 218 -19.56 -6.87 -8.26
C ALA A 218 -20.94 -6.43 -8.71
N SER A 219 -21.10 -5.17 -9.11
CA SER A 219 -22.38 -4.56 -9.47
C SER A 219 -23.44 -4.72 -8.39
N VAL A 220 -23.03 -4.85 -7.13
CA VAL A 220 -23.92 -4.99 -5.97
C VAL A 220 -24.35 -3.61 -5.46
N ILE A 221 -23.49 -2.61 -5.64
CA ILE A 221 -23.79 -1.19 -5.41
C ILE A 221 -23.35 -0.39 -6.64
N ASP A 222 -23.90 0.81 -6.85
CA ASP A 222 -23.53 1.63 -8.00
C ASP A 222 -22.15 2.27 -7.79
N THR A 223 -21.40 2.35 -8.89
CA THR A 223 -20.18 3.17 -9.02
C THR A 223 -20.39 4.62 -8.55
N ASP A 224 -21.60 5.15 -8.72
CA ASP A 224 -21.91 6.57 -8.55
C ASP A 224 -22.75 6.92 -7.29
N ASP A 225 -22.88 5.97 -6.35
CA ASP A 225 -23.49 6.18 -5.02
C ASP A 225 -22.66 7.09 -4.10
N ARG A 226 -21.76 7.90 -4.68
CA ARG A 226 -20.91 8.85 -3.94
C ARG A 226 -21.70 10.07 -3.47
N VAL A 227 -22.73 10.40 -4.25
CA VAL A 227 -23.60 11.55 -4.09
C VAL A 227 -24.81 11.22 -3.23
N GLU A 228 -25.29 9.97 -3.21
CA GLU A 228 -26.52 9.56 -2.50
C GLU A 228 -26.51 9.73 -0.98
N LEU A 229 -25.36 10.04 -0.39
CA LEU A 229 -25.14 9.96 1.06
C LEU A 229 -25.14 11.26 1.83
N SER A 230 -24.98 12.35 1.12
CA SER A 230 -25.11 13.69 1.68
C SER A 230 -26.52 14.24 1.44
N GLN A 231 -27.46 13.38 1.06
CA GLN A 231 -28.50 13.77 0.13
C GLN A 231 -29.79 13.00 0.34
N THR A 232 -30.88 13.75 0.41
CA THR A 232 -32.22 13.15 0.42
C THR A 232 -32.78 13.36 -0.97
N SER A 233 -33.12 12.27 -1.66
CA SER A 233 -34.02 12.38 -2.82
C SER A 233 -35.29 13.06 -2.31
N ILE A 234 -35.64 14.20 -2.91
CA ILE A 234 -36.83 14.93 -2.51
C ILE A 234 -37.90 14.72 -3.57
N ALA A 235 -39.13 14.45 -3.12
CA ALA A 235 -40.25 14.44 -4.04
C ALA A 235 -40.34 15.81 -4.72
N TYR A 236 -40.59 15.82 -6.03
CA TYR A 236 -40.64 17.04 -6.84
C TYR A 236 -41.61 18.09 -6.28
N GLU A 237 -42.69 17.63 -5.65
CA GLU A 237 -43.70 18.46 -4.99
C GLU A 237 -43.15 19.27 -3.81
N MET A 238 -42.04 18.84 -3.21
CA MET A 238 -41.36 19.54 -2.12
C MET A 238 -40.36 20.59 -2.61
N ILE A 239 -40.16 20.69 -3.93
CA ILE A 239 -39.29 21.68 -4.56
C ILE A 239 -40.07 22.99 -4.69
N GLY A 240 -39.49 24.08 -4.17
CA GLY A 240 -40.08 25.41 -4.32
C GLY A 240 -40.30 25.76 -5.80
N PRO A 241 -41.34 26.54 -6.15
CA PRO A 241 -41.70 26.82 -7.55
C PRO A 241 -40.57 27.46 -8.37
N ASN A 242 -39.61 28.12 -7.72
CA ASN A 242 -38.45 28.76 -8.34
C ASN A 242 -37.20 27.86 -8.41
N CYS A 243 -37.29 26.58 -8.04
CA CYS A 243 -36.16 25.66 -7.95
C CYS A 243 -36.33 24.42 -8.83
N LYS A 244 -37.17 24.51 -9.88
CA LYS A 244 -37.55 23.38 -10.74
C LYS A 244 -36.51 23.04 -11.80
N ASP A 245 -35.54 23.92 -12.01
CA ASP A 245 -34.45 23.72 -12.95
C ASP A 245 -33.15 23.47 -12.17
N CYS A 246 -32.31 22.56 -12.68
CA CYS A 246 -31.02 22.27 -12.10
C CYS A 246 -30.11 23.51 -12.23
N PRO A 247 -29.49 24.00 -11.15
CA PRO A 247 -28.67 25.21 -11.22
C PRO A 247 -27.35 25.04 -11.99
N VAL A 248 -26.97 23.81 -12.34
CA VAL A 248 -25.71 23.49 -13.02
C VAL A 248 -25.92 23.45 -14.54
N CYS A 249 -26.84 22.63 -15.04
CA CYS A 249 -27.14 22.53 -16.48
C CYS A 249 -28.30 23.42 -16.95
N GLN A 250 -29.10 23.98 -16.03
CA GLN A 250 -30.33 24.74 -16.30
C GLN A 250 -31.47 23.94 -16.94
N GLU A 251 -31.37 22.60 -16.95
CA GLU A 251 -32.43 21.71 -17.41
C GLU A 251 -33.45 21.42 -16.30
N GLY A 252 -34.68 21.08 -16.70
CA GLY A 252 -35.76 20.77 -15.76
C GLY A 252 -35.49 19.50 -14.95
N LEU A 253 -35.73 19.55 -13.64
CA LEU A 253 -35.64 18.39 -12.76
C LEU A 253 -36.80 17.43 -13.01
N ALA A 254 -36.54 16.13 -13.02
CA ALA A 254 -37.54 15.09 -13.24
C ALA A 254 -38.56 15.04 -12.10
N LYS A 255 -39.86 14.86 -12.43
CA LYS A 255 -40.91 14.72 -11.40
C LYS A 255 -40.97 13.31 -10.84
N ALA A 256 -40.56 12.33 -11.64
CA ALA A 256 -40.42 10.93 -11.27
C ALA A 256 -39.15 10.35 -11.89
N ALA A 257 -38.58 9.31 -11.28
CA ALA A 257 -37.33 8.67 -11.72
C ALA A 257 -37.41 8.05 -13.13
N ALA A 258 -38.60 7.95 -13.73
CA ALA A 258 -38.83 7.40 -15.07
C ALA A 258 -39.12 8.48 -16.14
N GLU A 259 -39.09 9.77 -15.77
CA GLU A 259 -39.25 10.88 -16.71
C GLU A 259 -37.89 11.32 -17.28
N ASP A 260 -37.87 11.84 -18.50
CA ASP A 260 -36.68 12.49 -19.09
C ASP A 260 -36.35 13.76 -18.29
N GLY A 261 -35.32 13.71 -17.44
CA GLY A 261 -34.80 14.83 -16.65
C GLY A 261 -33.89 14.37 -15.51
N GLU A 262 -33.14 15.30 -14.89
CA GLU A 262 -32.26 14.94 -13.78
C GLU A 262 -33.06 14.69 -12.48
N VAL A 263 -32.72 13.63 -11.75
CA VAL A 263 -33.34 13.33 -10.45
C VAL A 263 -32.97 14.44 -9.44
N PRO A 264 -33.94 15.12 -8.80
CA PRO A 264 -33.66 16.21 -7.88
C PRO A 264 -33.08 15.69 -6.56
N ILE A 265 -31.96 16.26 -6.15
CA ILE A 265 -31.33 15.92 -4.88
C ILE A 265 -31.02 17.13 -4.01
N LYS A 266 -31.40 17.04 -2.73
CA LYS A 266 -31.13 18.08 -1.73
C LYS A 266 -29.80 17.86 -1.02
N THR A 267 -28.87 18.78 -1.22
CA THR A 267 -27.57 18.85 -0.54
C THR A 267 -27.71 19.16 0.97
N PRO A 268 -26.68 18.93 1.82
CA PRO A 268 -26.75 19.21 3.26
C PRO A 268 -26.97 20.69 3.59
N CYS A 269 -26.50 21.58 2.72
CA CYS A 269 -26.74 23.02 2.83
C CYS A 269 -28.15 23.46 2.40
N GLY A 270 -28.99 22.51 1.97
CA GLY A 270 -30.40 22.72 1.64
C GLY A 270 -30.70 23.02 0.16
N HIS A 271 -29.69 23.22 -0.68
CA HIS A 271 -29.87 23.46 -2.12
C HIS A 271 -30.22 22.19 -2.87
N VAL A 272 -31.08 22.32 -3.89
CA VAL A 272 -31.49 21.24 -4.78
C VAL A 272 -30.69 21.32 -6.08
N VAL A 273 -30.11 20.20 -6.49
CA VAL A 273 -29.34 20.05 -7.73
C VAL A 273 -29.72 18.70 -8.35
N GLY A 274 -29.67 18.58 -9.67
CA GLY A 274 -29.89 17.28 -10.29
C GLY A 274 -28.72 16.31 -10.03
N LYS A 275 -29.05 15.02 -9.92
CA LYS A 275 -28.12 13.94 -9.52
C LYS A 275 -26.86 13.94 -10.37
N ASP A 276 -27.02 13.84 -11.68
CA ASP A 276 -25.93 13.64 -12.63
C ASP A 276 -25.04 14.88 -12.71
N CYS A 277 -25.64 16.09 -12.74
CA CYS A 277 -24.91 17.34 -12.61
C CYS A 277 -24.08 17.43 -11.32
N LEU A 278 -24.64 17.01 -10.18
CA LEU A 278 -23.91 17.05 -8.92
C LEU A 278 -22.81 15.98 -8.86
N GLN A 279 -23.01 14.81 -9.45
CA GLN A 279 -21.99 13.77 -9.62
C GLN A 279 -20.85 14.29 -10.49
N ALA A 280 -21.16 14.84 -11.67
CA ALA A 280 -20.18 15.46 -12.56
C ALA A 280 -19.44 16.62 -11.89
N TRP A 281 -20.13 17.39 -11.04
CA TRP A 281 -19.53 18.44 -10.25
C TRP A 281 -18.57 17.91 -9.20
N VAL A 282 -18.90 16.83 -8.48
CA VAL A 282 -18.02 16.28 -7.42
C VAL A 282 -16.86 15.46 -8.00
N LYS A 283 -17.01 14.91 -9.20
CA LYS A 283 -16.03 14.03 -9.86
C LYS A 283 -14.58 14.54 -9.87
N PRO A 284 -14.27 15.83 -10.14
CA PRO A 284 -12.90 16.34 -10.12
C PRO A 284 -12.24 16.38 -8.72
N TRP A 285 -13.02 16.18 -7.66
CA TRP A 285 -12.52 16.02 -6.28
C TRP A 285 -12.31 14.53 -5.93
N ASP A 286 -12.49 13.63 -6.89
CA ASP A 286 -12.14 12.22 -6.76
C ASP A 286 -10.65 12.03 -7.08
N GLY A 287 -9.88 11.65 -6.06
CA GLY A 287 -8.43 11.44 -6.17
C GLY A 287 -7.59 12.67 -5.82
N ASP A 288 -6.30 12.59 -6.14
CA ASP A 288 -5.31 13.62 -5.81
C ASP A 288 -5.35 14.83 -6.78
N GLU A 289 -6.28 14.86 -7.75
CA GLU A 289 -6.36 15.90 -8.79
C GLU A 289 -6.75 17.28 -8.24
N LYS A 290 -7.60 17.33 -7.21
CA LYS A 290 -7.93 18.58 -6.51
C LYS A 290 -7.88 18.41 -5.00
N PRO A 291 -6.95 19.08 -4.31
CA PRO A 291 -6.95 19.09 -2.85
C PRO A 291 -8.20 19.81 -2.31
N GLY A 292 -8.89 19.19 -1.35
CA GLY A 292 -10.00 19.80 -0.59
C GLY A 292 -11.32 19.03 -0.67
N ASN A 293 -12.36 19.60 -0.04
CA ASN A 293 -13.72 19.05 -0.12
C ASN A 293 -14.44 19.65 -1.34
N PRO A 294 -15.29 18.85 -2.04
CA PRO A 294 -16.23 19.42 -2.98
C PRO A 294 -17.14 20.42 -2.26
N THR A 295 -17.59 21.40 -3.01
CA THR A 295 -18.45 22.46 -2.50
C THR A 295 -19.75 22.48 -3.27
N CYS A 296 -20.84 22.89 -2.61
CA CYS A 296 -22.13 23.07 -3.26
C CYS A 296 -21.98 24.07 -4.42
N PRO A 297 -22.45 23.76 -5.63
CA PRO A 297 -22.34 24.69 -6.76
C PRO A 297 -23.04 26.03 -6.51
N MET A 298 -24.06 26.04 -5.64
CA MET A 298 -24.87 27.22 -5.31
C MET A 298 -24.23 28.13 -4.26
N CYS A 299 -23.92 27.61 -3.08
CA CYS A 299 -23.46 28.43 -1.95
C CYS A 299 -22.02 28.18 -1.53
N ARG A 300 -21.32 27.27 -2.23
CA ARG A 300 -19.94 26.86 -1.92
C ARG A 300 -19.73 26.26 -0.53
N ALA A 301 -20.81 25.94 0.20
CA ALA A 301 -20.72 25.16 1.44
C ALA A 301 -20.09 23.79 1.15
N GLN A 302 -19.27 23.28 2.07
CA GLN A 302 -18.61 21.98 1.88
C GLN A 302 -19.64 20.85 1.84
N LEU A 303 -19.49 19.98 0.85
CA LEU A 303 -20.25 18.74 0.73
C LEU A 303 -19.43 17.61 1.39
N PRO A 304 -20.01 16.84 2.32
CA PRO A 304 -19.32 15.70 2.90
C PRO A 304 -19.19 14.62 1.83
N LEU A 305 -17.94 14.33 1.46
CA LEU A 305 -17.62 13.14 0.66
C LEU A 305 -17.85 11.89 1.49
N LEU A 306 -18.13 10.78 0.83
CA LEU A 306 -18.16 9.47 1.45
C LEU A 306 -16.87 9.13 2.22
N GLY A 307 -15.71 9.51 1.68
CA GLY A 307 -14.43 9.37 2.38
C GLY A 307 -14.28 10.27 3.61
N SER A 308 -15.16 11.25 3.81
CA SER A 308 -15.20 12.10 5.00
C SER A 308 -16.22 11.65 6.05
N LEU A 309 -17.07 10.67 5.73
CA LEU A 309 -18.00 10.09 6.70
C LEU A 309 -17.24 9.21 7.70
N PRO A 310 -17.69 9.15 8.97
CA PRO A 310 -17.19 8.17 9.92
C PRO A 310 -17.27 6.76 9.33
N LEU A 311 -16.25 5.94 9.57
CA LEU A 311 -16.15 4.60 9.00
C LEU A 311 -17.42 3.76 9.22
N ILE A 312 -17.99 3.80 10.42
CA ILE A 312 -19.24 3.10 10.76
C ILE A 312 -20.37 3.48 9.80
N LYS A 313 -20.49 4.78 9.49
CA LYS A 313 -21.46 5.27 8.51
C LYS A 313 -21.15 4.79 7.11
N GLN A 314 -19.89 4.64 6.71
CA GLN A 314 -19.55 4.04 5.43
C GLN A 314 -19.99 2.56 5.35
N LEU A 315 -19.80 1.81 6.44
CA LEU A 315 -20.18 0.39 6.50
C LEU A 315 -21.68 0.16 6.51
N GLU A 316 -22.47 1.04 7.15
CA GLU A 316 -23.95 0.94 7.19
C GLU A 316 -24.62 0.99 5.82
N LEU A 317 -23.88 1.36 4.78
CA LEU A 317 -24.35 1.59 3.41
C LEU A 317 -24.05 0.44 2.49
N LEU A 318 -23.21 -0.48 2.95
CA LEU A 318 -22.98 -1.72 2.27
C LEU A 318 -24.25 -2.58 2.38
N PRO A 319 -24.49 -3.49 1.43
CA PRO A 319 -25.55 -4.49 1.54
C PRO A 319 -25.45 -5.26 2.86
N ARG A 320 -26.58 -5.64 3.45
CA ARG A 320 -26.63 -6.25 4.80
C ARG A 320 -25.73 -7.48 4.93
N GLU A 321 -25.64 -8.26 3.86
CA GLU A 321 -24.81 -9.45 3.72
C GLU A 321 -23.32 -9.11 3.82
N VAL A 322 -22.90 -7.96 3.29
CA VAL A 322 -21.52 -7.44 3.33
C VAL A 322 -21.22 -6.71 4.65
N GLN A 323 -22.22 -6.10 5.30
CA GLN A 323 -21.99 -5.33 6.52
C GLN A 323 -21.32 -6.14 7.63
N GLN A 324 -21.70 -7.42 7.77
CA GLN A 324 -21.17 -8.27 8.84
C GLN A 324 -19.67 -8.50 8.66
N ILE A 325 -19.26 -8.99 7.48
CA ILE A 325 -17.84 -9.23 7.18
C ILE A 325 -17.02 -7.93 7.24
N ALA A 326 -17.59 -6.81 6.77
CA ALA A 326 -16.91 -5.53 6.81
C ALA A 326 -16.67 -5.04 8.26
N ARG A 327 -17.65 -5.22 9.16
CA ARG A 327 -17.51 -4.89 10.59
C ARG A 327 -16.48 -5.79 11.28
N GLU A 328 -16.50 -7.08 11.00
CA GLU A 328 -15.52 -8.03 11.55
C GLU A 328 -14.11 -7.70 11.08
N TRP A 329 -13.93 -7.41 9.80
CA TRP A 329 -12.63 -7.03 9.25
C TRP A 329 -12.11 -5.72 9.86
N VAL A 330 -12.95 -4.70 9.99
CA VAL A 330 -12.59 -3.44 10.68
C VAL A 330 -12.27 -3.68 12.16
N ALA A 331 -13.02 -4.53 12.85
CA ALA A 331 -12.74 -4.86 14.24
C ALA A 331 -11.39 -5.58 14.38
N TYR A 332 -11.09 -6.52 13.49
CA TYR A 332 -9.81 -7.23 13.45
C TYR A 332 -8.63 -6.30 13.12
N ALA A 333 -8.80 -5.39 12.16
CA ALA A 333 -7.80 -4.38 11.83
C ALA A 333 -7.46 -3.45 13.03
N ARG A 334 -8.26 -3.49 14.10
CA ARG A 334 -8.07 -2.69 15.32
C ARG A 334 -7.76 -3.53 16.55
N SER A 335 -7.73 -4.85 16.45
CA SER A 335 -7.72 -5.73 17.63
C SER A 335 -6.36 -5.84 18.31
N ASP A 336 -5.27 -5.54 17.60
CA ASP A 336 -3.90 -5.74 18.09
C ASP A 336 -3.12 -4.43 18.19
N GLU A 337 -3.57 -3.58 19.11
CA GLU A 337 -2.91 -2.31 19.43
C GLU A 337 -1.48 -2.52 19.95
N ALA A 338 -1.22 -3.62 20.65
CA ALA A 338 0.09 -3.93 21.21
C ALA A 338 1.13 -4.18 20.11
N LEU A 339 0.79 -5.01 19.11
CA LEU A 339 1.64 -5.20 17.94
C LEU A 339 1.86 -3.89 17.17
N ASP A 340 0.81 -3.07 17.04
CA ASP A 340 0.93 -1.77 16.37
C ASP A 340 1.91 -0.82 17.07
N ARG A 341 1.88 -0.76 18.41
CA ARG A 341 2.82 0.03 19.22
C ARG A 341 4.25 -0.51 19.12
N GLU A 342 4.40 -1.83 19.09
CA GLU A 342 5.71 -2.48 18.90
C GLU A 342 6.33 -2.12 17.55
N VAL A 343 5.55 -2.20 16.47
CA VAL A 343 5.98 -1.78 15.13
C VAL A 343 6.31 -0.29 15.09
N ASP A 344 5.49 0.56 15.69
CA ASP A 344 5.75 2.01 15.73
C ASP A 344 7.07 2.31 16.43
N THR A 345 7.33 1.63 17.55
CA THR A 345 8.58 1.77 18.31
C THR A 345 9.77 1.34 17.45
N PHE A 346 9.68 0.17 16.82
CA PHE A 346 10.71 -0.33 15.90
C PHE A 346 11.01 0.67 14.77
N LEU A 347 9.99 1.25 14.14
CA LEU A 347 10.18 2.22 13.06
C LEU A 347 10.78 3.56 13.55
N LEU A 348 10.40 4.03 14.73
CA LEU A 348 10.89 5.30 15.28
C LEU A 348 12.33 5.18 15.80
N GLU A 349 12.70 4.02 16.32
CA GLU A 349 14.05 3.72 16.78
C GLU A 349 15.02 3.42 15.64
N ALA A 350 14.50 3.12 14.45
CA ALA A 350 15.28 2.77 13.27
C ALA A 350 16.40 3.76 12.95
N ARG A 351 17.58 3.22 12.62
CA ARG A 351 18.78 3.96 12.22
C ARG A 351 19.38 3.36 10.95
N GLU A 352 19.91 4.21 10.07
CA GLU A 352 20.48 3.78 8.79
C GLU A 352 21.68 2.85 9.00
N GLU A 353 22.49 3.11 10.02
CA GLU A 353 23.68 2.34 10.36
C GLU A 353 23.35 0.89 10.78
N GLU A 354 22.11 0.65 11.21
CA GLU A 354 21.65 -0.65 11.69
C GLU A 354 21.08 -1.52 10.57
N ILE A 355 20.82 -0.97 9.37
CA ILE A 355 20.13 -1.68 8.28
C ILE A 355 20.77 -3.04 7.98
N TYR A 356 22.10 -3.11 7.97
CA TYR A 356 22.86 -4.33 7.70
C TYR A 356 23.28 -5.07 8.98
N GLY A 357 22.80 -4.66 10.15
CA GLY A 357 23.04 -5.31 11.43
C GLY A 357 22.28 -6.63 11.59
N CYS A 358 22.75 -7.49 12.49
CA CYS A 358 22.03 -8.72 12.85
C CYS A 358 20.96 -8.41 13.90
N TYR A 359 19.74 -8.86 13.65
CA TYR A 359 18.60 -8.62 14.53
C TYR A 359 18.38 -9.78 15.50
N GLY A 360 17.75 -9.49 16.63
CA GLY A 360 17.34 -10.52 17.59
C GLY A 360 16.08 -11.27 17.12
N VAL A 361 15.79 -12.37 17.81
CA VAL A 361 14.59 -13.20 17.58
C VAL A 361 13.30 -12.40 17.79
N GLU A 362 13.35 -11.32 18.56
CA GLU A 362 12.22 -10.41 18.81
C GLU A 362 11.70 -9.77 17.51
N LEU A 363 12.59 -9.40 16.59
CA LEU A 363 12.18 -8.94 15.26
C LEU A 363 11.48 -10.06 14.49
N GLY A 364 12.01 -11.29 14.56
CA GLY A 364 11.38 -12.46 13.96
C GLY A 364 9.96 -12.71 14.47
N ASP A 365 9.76 -12.60 15.78
CA ASP A 365 8.45 -12.78 16.44
C ASP A 365 7.46 -11.68 16.06
N MET A 366 7.92 -10.42 15.95
CA MET A 366 7.10 -9.32 15.44
C MET A 366 6.69 -9.57 13.98
N LEU A 367 7.63 -9.96 13.13
CA LEU A 367 7.38 -10.25 11.71
C LEU A 367 6.41 -11.43 11.53
N ALA A 368 6.52 -12.49 12.34
CA ALA A 368 5.60 -13.62 12.30
C ALA A 368 4.16 -13.24 12.68
N ARG A 369 3.99 -12.35 13.67
CA ARG A 369 2.68 -11.81 14.04
C ARG A 369 2.10 -10.90 12.94
N LEU A 370 2.92 -10.07 12.32
CA LEU A 370 2.50 -9.25 11.17
C LEU A 370 2.08 -10.12 9.97
N GLU A 371 2.81 -11.20 9.70
CA GLU A 371 2.45 -12.16 8.65
C GLU A 371 1.12 -12.86 8.95
N THR A 372 0.89 -13.24 10.21
CA THR A 372 -0.40 -13.77 10.64
C THR A 372 -1.52 -12.77 10.37
N ARG A 373 -1.30 -11.48 10.69
CA ARG A 373 -2.25 -10.40 10.40
C ARG A 373 -2.50 -10.24 8.89
N ARG A 374 -1.45 -10.29 8.05
CA ARG A 374 -1.57 -10.25 6.58
C ARG A 374 -2.44 -11.40 6.07
N LEU A 375 -2.17 -12.63 6.50
CA LEU A 375 -2.92 -13.81 6.08
C LEU A 375 -4.40 -13.71 6.47
N THR A 376 -4.72 -13.17 7.65
CA THR A 376 -6.12 -12.94 8.05
C THR A 376 -6.79 -11.86 7.20
N PHE A 377 -6.10 -10.78 6.82
CA PHE A 377 -6.66 -9.80 5.87
C PHE A 377 -7.00 -10.44 4.52
N ILE A 378 -6.13 -11.31 4.01
CA ILE A 378 -6.39 -12.07 2.78
C ILE A 378 -7.61 -12.99 2.93
N GLN A 379 -7.79 -13.61 4.10
CA GLN A 379 -8.98 -14.43 4.37
C GLN A 379 -10.27 -13.60 4.36
N TYR A 380 -10.28 -12.40 4.96
CA TYR A 380 -11.43 -11.51 4.89
C TYR A 380 -11.73 -11.06 3.47
N GLN A 381 -10.71 -10.77 2.67
CA GLN A 381 -10.90 -10.44 1.25
C GLN A 381 -11.56 -11.60 0.48
N LYS A 382 -11.08 -12.83 0.65
CA LYS A 382 -11.68 -14.02 0.01
C LYS A 382 -13.12 -14.26 0.45
N ALA A 383 -13.39 -14.14 1.74
CA ALA A 383 -14.74 -14.31 2.27
C ALA A 383 -15.69 -13.21 1.74
N LEU A 384 -15.19 -11.99 1.51
CA LEU A 384 -15.96 -10.92 0.86
C LEU A 384 -16.29 -11.28 -0.59
N GLU A 385 -15.30 -11.75 -1.34
CA GLU A 385 -15.49 -12.21 -2.73
C GLU A 385 -16.52 -13.34 -2.83
N GLU A 386 -16.50 -14.30 -1.89
CA GLU A 386 -17.49 -15.38 -1.79
C GLU A 386 -18.91 -14.86 -1.53
N VAL A 387 -19.07 -13.93 -0.58
CA VAL A 387 -20.37 -13.28 -0.30
C VAL A 387 -20.89 -12.57 -1.56
N LEU A 388 -20.04 -11.77 -2.21
CA LEU A 388 -20.40 -11.03 -3.42
C LEU A 388 -20.76 -11.96 -4.59
N ALA A 389 -20.04 -13.06 -4.76
CA ALA A 389 -20.37 -14.07 -5.77
C ALA A 389 -21.74 -14.71 -5.52
N GLY A 390 -22.07 -15.01 -4.25
CA GLY A 390 -23.39 -15.52 -3.86
C GLY A 390 -24.52 -14.54 -4.20
N MET A 391 -24.30 -13.24 -4.00
CA MET A 391 -25.29 -12.20 -4.29
C MET A 391 -25.59 -12.03 -5.79
N ARG A 392 -24.70 -12.44 -6.70
CA ARG A 392 -24.94 -12.37 -8.15
C ARG A 392 -25.78 -13.54 -8.69
N THR A 393 -25.91 -14.62 -7.92
CA THR A 393 -26.55 -15.86 -8.38
C THR A 393 -27.97 -16.06 -7.87
N GLY A 394 -28.41 -15.25 -6.90
CA GLY A 394 -29.78 -15.18 -6.40
C GLY A 394 -30.49 -13.94 -6.87
#